data_AF-A0A7Y5RPC2-F1
#
_entry.id   AF-A0A7Y5RPC2-F1
#
_cell.length_a   1.000
_cell.length_b   1.000
_cell.length_c   1.000
_cell.angle_alpha   90.00
_cell.angle_beta   90.00
_cell.angle_gamma   90.00
#
_symmetry.space_group_name_H-M   'P 1'
#
loop_
_entity.id
_entity.type
_entity.pdbx_description
1 polymer ?
#
loop_
_entity_poly.entity_id
_entity_poly.type
_entity_poly.pdbx_seq_one_letter_code
_entity_poly.pdbx_strand_id
1 'polypeptide(L)'
;MDSQQTDTNRLSPWRALRLLGGYLFFRRAAVIELTRRPSAVWYGVAFVLLAGLAREWWQEPFPNVLFIGPALSLVAAFILSGILWTFNRTVAGQQFHYVPFLTLFLFTGPVAWLYAVPASALFDDPVAQVQFSHGRLAFVAAWRVLLYAFFLRVYARFVWSRVLLGFLVPVMIVLGIASCGSSFMGSVANAMGGGPREINVQNVLDAWTGMILLLGAFVLGILGVVYRKSRELTVFDLGREFATDPERDLFGENGVHETCRRLSVWARMGLSRGIAAGITDAFCSTGKGNPRREQALHAAALYISQASDPQKSGTELAAVLKKNLELPPGADVRDWAASYLARAVEEVNVLSEGDDKADGPEA
;
A
#
# COMPACT_ATOMS: atom_id res chain seq x y z
N MET A 1 33.27 -11.81 19.07
CA MET A 1 32.18 -10.86 19.40
C MET A 1 30.84 -11.24 18.74
N ASP A 2 30.74 -12.30 17.92
CA ASP A 2 29.48 -12.67 17.22
C ASP A 2 28.47 -13.52 18.02
N SER A 3 28.82 -14.02 19.22
CA SER A 3 27.92 -14.90 19.98
C SER A 3 26.79 -14.18 20.72
N GLN A 4 26.81 -12.84 20.84
CA GLN A 4 25.76 -12.08 21.51
C GLN A 4 24.64 -11.61 20.56
N GLN A 5 24.85 -11.63 19.24
CA GLN A 5 23.87 -11.12 18.28
C GLN A 5 22.79 -12.15 17.93
N THR A 6 23.08 -13.45 18.09
CA THR A 6 22.16 -14.56 17.78
C THR A 6 20.97 -14.68 18.74
N ASP A 7 21.09 -14.27 20.00
CA ASP A 7 20.00 -14.41 20.98
C ASP A 7 18.89 -13.37 20.82
N THR A 8 19.17 -12.21 20.20
CA THR A 8 18.18 -11.14 20.03
C THR A 8 17.01 -11.53 19.12
N ASN A 9 17.19 -12.54 18.27
CA ASN A 9 16.19 -13.00 17.31
C ASN A 9 15.15 -13.98 17.88
N ARG A 10 15.40 -14.59 19.05
CA ARG A 10 14.45 -15.54 19.65
C ARG A 10 13.40 -14.78 20.46
N LEU A 11 12.15 -14.82 20.00
CA LEU A 11 11.01 -14.33 20.76
C LEU A 11 10.66 -15.37 21.83
N SER A 12 10.57 -14.99 23.11
CA SER A 12 10.04 -15.91 24.12
C SER A 12 8.53 -16.10 23.94
N PRO A 13 7.97 -17.29 24.25
CA PRO A 13 6.53 -17.56 24.08
C PRO A 13 5.63 -16.55 24.81
N TRP A 14 6.00 -16.17 26.04
CA TRP A 14 5.27 -15.19 26.84
C TRP A 14 5.26 -13.80 26.21
N ARG A 15 6.36 -13.39 25.59
CA ARG A 15 6.42 -12.11 24.84
C ARG A 15 5.58 -12.20 23.57
N ALA A 16 5.61 -13.32 22.86
CA ALA A 16 4.75 -13.57 21.69
C ALA A 16 3.28 -13.40 22.06
N LEU A 17 2.84 -14.00 23.17
CA LEU A 17 1.47 -13.92 23.66
C LEU A 17 1.07 -12.49 24.06
N ARG A 18 1.96 -11.76 24.74
CA ARG A 18 1.74 -10.35 25.09
C ARG A 18 1.63 -9.47 23.84
N LEU A 19 2.47 -9.70 22.84
CA LEU A 19 2.42 -8.98 21.56
C LEU A 19 1.16 -9.34 20.77
N LEU A 20 0.75 -10.61 20.76
CA LEU A 20 -0.52 -11.06 20.20
C LEU A 20 -1.68 -10.30 20.84
N GLY A 21 -1.79 -10.29 22.17
CA GLY A 21 -2.84 -9.54 22.86
C GLY A 21 -2.80 -8.06 22.50
N GLY A 22 -1.62 -7.44 22.49
CA GLY A 22 -1.46 -6.05 22.05
C GLY A 22 -1.94 -5.83 20.60
N TYR A 23 -1.64 -6.75 19.69
CA TYR A 23 -2.07 -6.67 18.30
C TYR A 23 -3.60 -6.82 18.17
N LEU A 24 -4.19 -7.79 18.86
CA LEU A 24 -5.63 -8.02 18.88
C LEU A 24 -6.41 -6.80 19.41
N PHE A 25 -5.82 -6.05 20.36
CA PHE A 25 -6.36 -4.78 20.88
C PHE A 25 -5.78 -3.54 20.18
N PHE A 26 -5.39 -3.64 18.91
CA PHE A 26 -5.02 -2.49 18.07
C PHE A 26 -3.88 -1.62 18.64
N ARG A 27 -2.92 -2.21 19.37
CA ARG A 27 -1.76 -1.46 19.90
C ARG A 27 -0.68 -1.34 18.83
N ARG A 28 -0.39 -0.10 18.44
CA ARG A 28 0.62 0.24 17.41
C ARG A 28 2.01 -0.36 17.70
N ALA A 29 2.44 -0.32 18.97
CA ALA A 29 3.74 -0.85 19.38
C ALA A 29 3.86 -2.37 19.11
N ALA A 30 2.78 -3.12 19.25
CA ALA A 30 2.79 -4.56 19.01
C ALA A 30 2.99 -4.90 17.53
N VAL A 31 2.34 -4.15 16.63
CA VAL A 31 2.51 -4.31 15.17
C VAL A 31 3.96 -4.07 14.77
N ILE A 32 4.53 -2.95 15.21
CA ILE A 32 5.92 -2.60 14.85
C ILE A 32 6.89 -3.68 15.36
N GLU A 33 6.72 -4.13 16.61
CA GLU A 33 7.61 -5.14 17.18
C GLU A 33 7.48 -6.51 16.50
N LEU A 34 6.25 -6.95 16.16
CA LEU A 34 6.01 -8.18 15.42
C LEU A 34 6.64 -8.14 14.02
N THR A 35 6.56 -7.00 13.34
CA THR A 35 7.12 -6.85 11.97
C THR A 35 8.64 -6.85 11.93
N ARG A 36 9.31 -6.48 13.04
CA ARG A 36 10.77 -6.45 13.12
C ARG A 36 11.40 -7.83 13.29
N ARG A 37 10.63 -8.84 13.69
CA ARG A 37 11.14 -10.15 14.09
C ARG A 37 10.62 -11.26 13.18
N PRO A 38 11.43 -11.80 12.25
CA PRO A 38 10.98 -12.83 11.31
C PRO A 38 10.60 -14.14 12.01
N SER A 39 11.19 -14.43 13.19
CA SER A 39 10.84 -15.60 14.01
C SER A 39 9.38 -15.59 14.49
N ALA A 40 8.71 -14.44 14.49
CA ALA A 40 7.29 -14.34 14.84
C ALA A 40 6.40 -15.17 13.90
N VAL A 41 6.78 -15.36 12.63
CA VAL A 41 6.00 -16.16 11.66
C VAL A 41 5.63 -17.54 12.20
N TRP A 42 6.58 -18.22 12.86
CA TRP A 42 6.37 -19.57 13.38
C TRP A 42 5.27 -19.64 14.45
N TYR A 43 5.15 -18.61 15.28
CA TYR A 43 4.04 -18.50 16.24
C TYR A 43 2.72 -18.31 15.52
N GLY A 44 2.69 -17.49 14.47
CA GLY A 44 1.52 -17.33 13.61
C GLY A 44 1.09 -18.65 12.97
N VAL A 45 2.04 -19.41 12.41
CA VAL A 45 1.80 -20.75 11.85
C VAL A 45 1.19 -21.67 12.90
N ALA A 46 1.77 -21.73 14.11
CA ALA A 46 1.24 -22.52 15.20
C ALA A 46 -0.19 -22.12 15.56
N PHE A 47 -0.51 -20.83 15.62
CA PHE A 47 -1.87 -20.36 15.88
C PHE A 47 -2.88 -20.75 14.80
N VAL A 48 -2.49 -20.69 13.52
CA VAL A 48 -3.35 -21.11 12.41
C VAL A 48 -3.57 -22.62 12.43
N LEU A 49 -2.55 -23.42 12.71
CA LEU A 49 -2.68 -24.87 12.86
C LEU A 49 -3.60 -25.22 14.04
N LEU A 50 -3.43 -24.56 15.19
CA LEU A 50 -4.30 -24.74 16.34
C LEU A 50 -5.75 -24.32 16.04
N ALA A 51 -5.95 -23.25 15.29
CA ALA A 51 -7.28 -22.82 14.87
C ALA A 51 -7.94 -23.82 13.91
N GLY A 52 -7.18 -24.39 12.97
CA GLY A 52 -7.66 -25.45 12.09
C GLY A 52 -8.04 -26.71 12.88
N LEU A 53 -7.21 -27.10 13.86
CA LEU A 53 -7.50 -28.25 14.72
C LEU A 53 -8.75 -28.03 15.57
N ALA A 54 -8.88 -26.84 16.16
CA ALA A 54 -10.03 -26.49 16.99
C ALA A 54 -11.34 -26.47 16.18
N ARG A 55 -11.28 -26.17 14.88
CA ARG A 55 -12.44 -26.22 13.98
C ARG A 55 -12.90 -27.66 13.72
N GLU A 56 -11.98 -28.54 13.38
CA GLU A 56 -12.32 -29.92 12.96
C GLU A 56 -12.57 -30.87 14.14
N TRP A 57 -12.10 -30.53 15.36
CA TRP A 57 -12.15 -31.41 16.53
C TRP A 57 -13.55 -31.98 16.84
N TRP A 58 -14.62 -31.28 16.48
CA TRP A 58 -15.99 -31.71 16.75
C TRP A 58 -16.73 -32.27 15.52
N GLN A 59 -16.19 -32.12 14.31
CA GLN A 59 -16.92 -32.41 13.06
C GLN A 59 -16.62 -33.78 12.48
N GLU A 60 -15.36 -34.23 12.55
CA GLU A 60 -14.91 -35.44 11.88
C GLU A 60 -14.34 -36.48 12.87
N PRO A 61 -14.46 -37.78 12.55
CA PRO A 61 -13.85 -38.84 13.35
C PRO A 61 -12.32 -38.85 13.17
N PHE A 62 -11.60 -39.11 14.27
CA PHE A 62 -10.15 -39.31 14.27
C PHE A 62 -9.77 -40.49 13.34
N PRO A 63 -8.67 -40.44 12.55
CA PRO A 63 -7.52 -39.54 12.64
C PRO A 63 -7.40 -38.43 11.57
N ASN A 64 -8.26 -38.40 10.54
CA ASN A 64 -8.11 -37.47 9.41
C ASN A 64 -8.11 -35.98 9.83
N VAL A 65 -8.84 -35.68 10.90
CA VAL A 65 -8.93 -34.38 11.60
C VAL A 65 -7.58 -33.78 11.96
N LEU A 66 -6.62 -34.61 12.38
CA LEU A 66 -5.39 -34.12 12.99
C LEU A 66 -4.46 -33.47 11.97
N PHE A 67 -4.50 -33.93 10.72
CA PHE A 67 -3.55 -33.51 9.69
C PHE A 67 -4.20 -32.69 8.57
N ILE A 68 -5.33 -33.13 8.03
CA ILE A 68 -5.88 -32.54 6.80
C ILE A 68 -6.44 -31.14 7.07
N GLY A 69 -7.24 -30.97 8.11
CA GLY A 69 -7.87 -29.69 8.46
C GLY A 69 -6.89 -28.55 8.76
N PRO A 70 -5.94 -28.75 9.72
CA PRO A 70 -4.91 -27.77 10.00
C PRO A 70 -4.04 -27.44 8.78
N ALA A 71 -3.65 -28.46 8.00
CA ALA A 71 -2.83 -28.26 6.80
C ALA A 71 -3.58 -27.43 5.73
N LEU A 72 -4.84 -27.75 5.46
CA LEU A 72 -5.66 -27.03 4.49
C LEU A 72 -5.89 -25.57 4.94
N SER A 73 -6.13 -25.35 6.23
CA SER A 73 -6.25 -24.01 6.82
C SER A 73 -4.98 -23.19 6.66
N LEU A 74 -3.82 -23.83 6.82
CA LEU A 74 -2.53 -23.19 6.61
C LEU A 74 -2.31 -22.84 5.13
N VAL A 75 -2.54 -23.78 4.22
CA VAL A 75 -2.43 -23.54 2.77
C VAL A 75 -3.35 -22.41 2.32
N ALA A 76 -4.60 -22.40 2.77
CA ALA A 76 -5.55 -21.33 2.48
C ALA A 76 -5.06 -19.98 3.01
N ALA A 77 -4.49 -19.93 4.22
CA ALA A 77 -3.91 -18.72 4.79
C ALA A 77 -2.73 -18.19 3.95
N PHE A 78 -1.84 -19.07 3.48
CA PHE A 78 -0.73 -18.70 2.60
C PHE A 78 -1.23 -18.15 1.26
N ILE A 79 -2.15 -18.85 0.59
CA ILE A 79 -2.73 -18.41 -0.70
C ILE A 79 -3.39 -17.04 -0.55
N LEU A 80 -4.30 -16.89 0.43
CA LEU A 80 -5.04 -15.66 0.64
C LEU A 80 -4.10 -14.49 1.00
N SER A 81 -3.12 -14.73 1.86
CA SER A 81 -2.10 -13.74 2.21
C SER A 81 -1.23 -13.35 1.01
N GLY A 82 -0.89 -14.29 0.12
CA GLY A 82 -0.13 -14.02 -1.10
C GLY A 82 -0.90 -13.13 -2.08
N ILE A 83 -2.21 -13.38 -2.26
CA ILE A 83 -3.09 -12.56 -3.09
C ILE A 83 -3.17 -11.14 -2.51
N LEU A 84 -3.47 -11.02 -1.21
CA LEU A 84 -3.58 -9.74 -0.53
C LEU A 84 -2.26 -8.96 -0.56
N TRP A 85 -1.13 -9.62 -0.33
CA TRP A 85 0.18 -9.00 -0.39
C TRP A 85 0.53 -8.52 -1.80
N THR A 86 0.29 -9.33 -2.83
CA THR A 86 0.57 -8.95 -4.21
C THR A 86 -0.20 -7.69 -4.59
N PHE A 87 -1.48 -7.63 -4.23
CA PHE A 87 -2.30 -6.44 -4.45
C PHE A 87 -1.82 -5.23 -3.64
N ASN A 88 -1.53 -5.40 -2.35
CA ASN A 88 -1.11 -4.27 -1.52
C ASN A 88 0.32 -3.81 -1.86
N ARG A 89 1.16 -4.67 -2.41
CA ARG A 89 2.49 -4.30 -2.93
C ARG A 89 2.40 -3.37 -4.13
N THR A 90 1.43 -3.55 -5.03
CA THR A 90 1.25 -2.63 -6.17
C THR A 90 0.79 -1.25 -5.72
N VAL A 91 0.03 -1.18 -4.62
CA VAL A 91 -0.43 0.09 -4.02
C VAL A 91 0.65 0.74 -3.13
N ALA A 92 1.41 -0.05 -2.36
CA ALA A 92 2.40 0.41 -1.39
C ALA A 92 3.79 0.71 -1.99
N GLY A 93 4.12 0.10 -3.13
CA GLY A 93 5.46 0.16 -3.71
C GLY A 93 6.44 -0.86 -3.11
N GLN A 94 7.74 -0.66 -3.36
CA GLN A 94 8.78 -1.66 -3.09
C GLN A 94 9.08 -1.90 -1.60
N GLN A 95 8.68 -0.99 -0.71
CA GLN A 95 8.94 -1.10 0.73
C GLN A 95 8.05 -2.14 1.44
N PHE A 96 7.13 -2.78 0.72
CA PHE A 96 6.17 -3.73 1.28
C PHE A 96 6.65 -5.18 1.21
N HIS A 97 7.27 -5.64 2.30
CA HIS A 97 7.84 -6.99 2.39
C HIS A 97 6.79 -8.05 2.75
N TYR A 98 6.93 -9.26 2.18
CA TYR A 98 5.98 -10.36 2.38
C TYR A 98 6.01 -10.95 3.79
N VAL A 99 7.21 -11.12 4.38
CA VAL A 99 7.35 -11.79 5.68
C VAL A 99 6.62 -11.05 6.82
N PRO A 100 6.81 -9.73 7.02
CA PRO A 100 6.06 -9.00 8.06
C PRO A 100 4.55 -9.00 7.82
N PHE A 101 4.14 -8.96 6.55
CA PHE A 101 2.74 -9.06 6.15
C PHE A 101 2.14 -10.42 6.54
N LEU A 102 2.82 -11.50 6.15
CA LEU A 102 2.42 -12.87 6.45
C LEU A 102 2.34 -13.10 7.97
N THR A 103 3.33 -12.63 8.74
CA THR A 103 3.31 -12.71 10.21
C THR A 103 2.01 -12.16 10.78
N LEU A 104 1.66 -10.92 10.43
CA LEU A 104 0.48 -10.26 10.99
C LEU A 104 -0.84 -10.87 10.51
N PHE A 105 -0.85 -11.38 9.28
CA PHE A 105 -1.97 -12.15 8.76
C PHE A 105 -2.19 -13.43 9.58
N LEU A 106 -1.13 -14.21 9.82
CA LEU A 106 -1.20 -15.45 10.60
C LEU A 106 -1.58 -15.19 12.08
N PHE A 107 -1.19 -14.05 12.65
CA PHE A 107 -1.58 -13.64 14.01
C PHE A 107 -3.07 -13.32 14.16
N THR A 108 -3.85 -13.33 13.08
CA THR A 108 -5.32 -13.30 13.16
C THR A 108 -5.93 -14.70 13.40
N GLY A 109 -5.11 -15.75 13.39
CA GLY A 109 -5.46 -17.14 13.69
C GLY A 109 -6.21 -17.33 15.01
N PRO A 110 -5.73 -16.78 16.16
CA PRO A 110 -6.36 -16.97 17.46
C PRO A 110 -7.81 -16.48 17.55
N VAL A 111 -8.19 -15.48 16.76
CA VAL A 111 -9.58 -14.99 16.70
C VAL A 111 -10.52 -16.09 16.16
N ALA A 112 -10.03 -16.99 15.31
CA ALA A 112 -10.80 -18.11 14.80
C ALA A 112 -11.03 -19.22 15.84
N TRP A 113 -10.41 -19.17 17.02
CA TRP A 113 -10.75 -20.11 18.10
C TRP A 113 -12.18 -19.91 18.60
N LEU A 114 -12.78 -18.74 18.39
CA LEU A 114 -14.19 -18.49 18.68
C LEU A 114 -15.13 -19.41 17.87
N TYR A 115 -14.66 -19.99 16.76
CA TYR A 115 -15.41 -20.98 15.99
C TYR A 115 -15.51 -22.34 16.67
N ALA A 116 -14.54 -22.67 17.52
CA ALA A 116 -14.48 -23.98 18.16
C ALA A 116 -15.57 -24.19 19.21
N VAL A 117 -16.29 -23.13 19.62
CA VAL A 117 -17.39 -23.25 20.58
C VAL A 117 -18.58 -23.96 19.91
N PRO A 118 -19.03 -25.13 20.39
CA PRO A 118 -20.17 -25.81 19.79
C PRO A 118 -21.47 -25.05 20.12
N ALA A 119 -22.20 -24.62 19.08
CA ALA A 119 -23.49 -23.94 19.28
C ALA A 119 -24.56 -24.90 19.85
N SER A 120 -24.47 -26.17 19.47
CA SER A 120 -25.36 -27.24 19.94
C SER A 120 -25.25 -27.53 21.43
N ALA A 121 -24.13 -27.18 22.06
CA ALA A 121 -23.98 -27.32 23.51
C ALA A 121 -24.62 -26.16 24.29
N LEU A 122 -24.91 -25.03 23.62
CA LEU A 122 -25.42 -23.81 24.25
C LEU A 122 -26.92 -23.61 24.04
N PHE A 123 -27.48 -24.13 22.95
CA PHE A 123 -28.86 -23.90 22.57
C PHE A 123 -29.52 -25.20 22.11
N ASP A 124 -30.70 -25.52 22.65
CA ASP A 124 -31.51 -26.66 22.20
C ASP A 124 -32.28 -26.35 20.89
N ASP A 125 -32.62 -25.08 20.66
CA ASP A 125 -33.34 -24.63 19.47
C ASP A 125 -32.43 -24.61 18.22
N PRO A 126 -32.77 -25.32 17.13
CA PRO A 126 -32.02 -25.32 15.89
C PRO A 126 -31.84 -23.93 15.26
N VAL A 127 -32.84 -23.04 15.38
CA VAL A 127 -32.75 -21.70 14.80
C VAL A 127 -31.72 -20.86 15.54
N ALA A 128 -31.76 -20.89 16.88
CA ALA A 128 -30.76 -20.23 17.72
C ALA A 128 -29.33 -20.74 17.45
N GLN A 129 -29.13 -22.05 17.24
CA GLN A 129 -27.82 -22.62 16.92
C GLN A 129 -27.25 -22.06 15.60
N VAL A 130 -28.09 -21.96 14.56
CA VAL A 130 -27.72 -21.41 13.26
C VAL A 130 -27.38 -19.93 13.40
N GLN A 131 -28.23 -19.14 14.06
CA GLN A 131 -28.00 -17.71 14.27
C GLN A 131 -26.71 -17.44 15.05
N PHE A 132 -26.45 -18.20 16.11
CA PHE A 132 -25.24 -18.05 16.92
C PHE A 132 -23.97 -18.41 16.11
N SER A 133 -24.03 -19.45 15.30
CA SER A 133 -22.90 -19.86 14.45
C SER A 133 -22.58 -18.81 13.39
N HIS A 134 -23.61 -18.27 12.72
CA HIS A 134 -23.43 -17.18 11.76
C HIS A 134 -22.97 -15.88 12.42
N GLY A 135 -23.50 -15.55 13.59
CA GLY A 135 -23.08 -14.36 14.36
C GLY A 135 -21.60 -14.39 14.72
N ARG A 136 -21.08 -15.56 15.13
CA ARG A 136 -19.64 -15.73 15.40
C ARG A 136 -18.78 -15.61 14.14
N LEU A 137 -19.21 -16.19 13.02
CA LEU A 137 -18.57 -16.02 11.70
C LEU A 137 -18.49 -14.54 11.32
N ALA A 138 -19.60 -13.81 11.44
CA ALA A 138 -19.65 -12.38 11.17
C ALA A 138 -18.71 -11.58 12.09
N PHE A 139 -18.72 -11.87 13.40
CA PHE A 139 -17.87 -11.20 14.38
C PHE A 139 -16.38 -11.41 14.08
N VAL A 140 -15.95 -12.66 13.88
CA VAL A 140 -14.55 -12.98 13.60
C VAL A 140 -14.11 -12.39 12.26
N ALA A 141 -14.96 -12.45 11.23
CA ALA A 141 -14.67 -11.83 9.94
C ALA A 141 -14.47 -10.31 10.11
N ALA A 142 -15.43 -9.62 10.75
CA ALA A 142 -15.34 -8.18 11.01
C ALA A 142 -14.07 -7.82 11.79
N TRP A 143 -13.73 -8.58 12.83
CA TRP A 143 -12.53 -8.36 13.62
C TRP A 143 -11.25 -8.51 12.79
N ARG A 144 -11.18 -9.51 11.91
CA ARG A 144 -10.06 -9.70 10.98
C ARG A 144 -9.93 -8.55 9.99
N VAL A 145 -11.05 -8.05 9.46
CA VAL A 145 -11.07 -6.87 8.58
C VAL A 145 -10.49 -5.66 9.30
N LEU A 146 -10.94 -5.42 10.54
CA LEU A 146 -10.44 -4.30 11.35
C LEU A 146 -8.94 -4.43 11.62
N LEU A 147 -8.47 -5.62 12.02
CA LEU A 147 -7.04 -5.86 12.26
C LEU A 147 -6.20 -5.64 11.01
N TYR A 148 -6.69 -6.10 9.86
CA TYR A 148 -6.04 -5.90 8.58
C TYR A 148 -5.97 -4.42 8.18
N ALA A 149 -7.08 -3.70 8.31
CA ALA A 149 -7.15 -2.27 8.05
C ALA A 149 -6.20 -1.48 8.96
N PHE A 150 -6.17 -1.83 10.24
CA PHE A 150 -5.26 -1.26 11.23
C PHE A 150 -3.79 -1.54 10.88
N PHE A 151 -3.48 -2.77 10.47
CA PHE A 151 -2.14 -3.13 10.01
C PHE A 151 -1.70 -2.27 8.82
N LEU A 152 -2.51 -2.16 7.77
CA LEU A 152 -2.19 -1.32 6.61
C LEU A 152 -2.00 0.14 7.01
N ARG A 153 -2.79 0.63 7.97
CA ARG A 153 -2.66 1.99 8.50
C ARG A 153 -1.33 2.20 9.23
N VAL A 154 -0.91 1.25 10.05
CA VAL A 154 0.30 1.37 10.88
C VAL A 154 1.58 1.06 10.10
N TYR A 155 1.60 -0.04 9.35
CA TYR A 155 2.78 -0.55 8.67
C TYR A 155 2.99 0.12 7.31
N ALA A 156 1.96 0.16 6.46
CA ALA A 156 2.06 0.78 5.13
C ALA A 156 1.83 2.31 5.15
N ARG A 157 1.46 2.87 6.32
CA ARG A 157 1.14 4.30 6.51
C ARG A 157 0.05 4.82 5.56
N PHE A 158 -0.83 3.93 5.11
CA PHE A 158 -1.89 4.27 4.17
C PHE A 158 -2.91 5.24 4.78
N VAL A 159 -3.46 6.13 3.94
CA VAL A 159 -4.67 6.89 4.26
C VAL A 159 -5.90 5.96 4.21
N TRP A 160 -6.97 6.29 4.93
CA TRP A 160 -8.16 5.43 5.05
C TRP A 160 -8.76 4.99 3.70
N SER A 161 -8.75 5.85 2.69
CA SER A 161 -9.21 5.51 1.33
C SER A 161 -8.37 4.39 0.70
N ARG A 162 -7.04 4.43 0.85
CA ARG A 162 -6.13 3.38 0.37
C ARG A 162 -6.23 2.10 1.20
N VAL A 163 -6.51 2.22 2.49
CA VAL A 163 -6.78 1.05 3.35
C VAL A 163 -8.04 0.32 2.88
N LEU A 164 -9.13 1.06 2.64
CA LEU A 164 -10.36 0.50 2.08
C LEU A 164 -10.12 -0.14 0.72
N LEU A 165 -9.39 0.52 -0.18
CA LEU A 165 -9.03 -0.03 -1.49
C LEU A 165 -8.19 -1.32 -1.36
N GLY A 166 -7.14 -1.28 -0.54
CA GLY A 166 -6.19 -2.38 -0.36
C GLY A 166 -6.82 -3.63 0.26
N PHE A 167 -7.93 -3.47 0.97
CA PHE A 167 -8.70 -4.57 1.53
C PHE A 167 -9.85 -5.02 0.63
N LEU A 168 -10.68 -4.08 0.19
CA LEU A 168 -11.98 -4.40 -0.40
C LEU A 168 -11.83 -5.00 -1.80
N VAL A 169 -10.89 -4.49 -2.61
CA VAL A 169 -10.63 -5.02 -3.96
C VAL A 169 -10.23 -6.50 -3.93
N PRO A 170 -9.18 -6.92 -3.20
CA PRO A 170 -8.81 -8.33 -3.19
C PRO A 170 -9.87 -9.23 -2.54
N VAL A 171 -10.62 -8.73 -1.56
CA VAL A 171 -11.76 -9.49 -1.01
C VAL A 171 -12.84 -9.71 -2.06
N MET A 172 -13.20 -8.69 -2.85
CA MET A 172 -14.17 -8.85 -3.93
C MET A 172 -13.67 -9.80 -5.02
N ILE A 173 -12.37 -9.80 -5.32
CA ILE A 173 -11.77 -10.76 -6.25
C ILE A 173 -11.89 -12.18 -5.70
N VAL A 174 -11.53 -12.40 -4.44
CA VAL A 174 -11.61 -13.73 -3.80
C VAL A 174 -13.06 -14.21 -3.73
N LEU A 175 -13.99 -13.32 -3.35
CA LEU A 175 -15.42 -13.62 -3.36
C LEU A 175 -15.91 -13.93 -4.77
N GLY A 176 -15.54 -13.13 -5.77
CA GLY A 176 -15.92 -13.36 -7.16
C GLY A 176 -15.42 -14.70 -7.72
N ILE A 177 -14.16 -15.05 -7.44
CA ILE A 177 -13.60 -16.36 -7.82
C ILE A 177 -14.35 -17.49 -7.12
N ALA A 178 -14.60 -17.36 -5.81
CA ALA A 178 -15.34 -18.35 -5.04
C ALA A 178 -16.79 -18.52 -5.57
N SER A 179 -17.43 -17.43 -5.97
CA SER A 179 -18.78 -17.38 -6.54
C SER A 179 -18.86 -17.98 -7.95
N CYS A 180 -17.84 -17.82 -8.79
CA CYS A 180 -17.81 -18.44 -10.11
C CYS A 180 -17.73 -19.97 -10.06
N GLY A 181 -17.22 -20.53 -8.97
CA GLY A 181 -17.29 -21.96 -8.69
C GLY A 181 -18.51 -22.28 -7.85
N SER A 182 -19.70 -22.36 -8.43
CA SER A 182 -20.95 -22.70 -7.70
C SER A 182 -20.80 -23.99 -6.87
N SER A 183 -20.04 -24.97 -7.36
CA SER A 183 -19.69 -26.19 -6.63
C SER A 183 -18.71 -25.97 -5.48
N PHE A 184 -17.78 -25.01 -5.63
CA PHE A 184 -16.77 -24.69 -4.61
C PHE A 184 -17.40 -23.94 -3.44
N MET A 185 -18.25 -22.94 -3.71
CA MET A 185 -18.91 -22.18 -2.65
C MET A 185 -19.87 -23.05 -1.83
N GLY A 186 -20.59 -23.98 -2.48
CA GLY A 186 -21.40 -24.98 -1.78
C GLY A 186 -20.55 -25.90 -0.89
N SER A 187 -19.40 -26.38 -1.39
CA SER A 187 -18.49 -27.22 -0.59
C SER A 187 -17.87 -26.46 0.58
N VAL A 188 -17.44 -25.21 0.38
CA VAL A 188 -16.85 -24.37 1.43
C VAL A 188 -17.90 -23.97 2.46
N ALA A 189 -19.10 -23.58 2.05
CA ALA A 189 -20.19 -23.24 2.95
C ALA A 189 -20.62 -24.46 3.77
N ASN A 190 -20.70 -25.64 3.15
CA ASN A 190 -20.97 -26.88 3.87
C ASN A 190 -19.84 -27.24 4.84
N ALA A 191 -18.58 -27.07 4.43
CA ALA A 191 -17.42 -27.32 5.28
C ALA A 191 -17.25 -26.28 6.40
N MET A 192 -17.75 -25.05 6.25
CA MET A 192 -17.62 -23.99 7.26
C MET A 192 -18.85 -23.86 8.17
N GLY A 193 -20.03 -24.18 7.67
CA GLY A 193 -21.29 -24.00 8.39
C GLY A 193 -21.68 -25.16 9.30
N GLY A 194 -21.16 -26.37 9.04
CA GLY A 194 -21.49 -27.57 9.82
C GLY A 194 -22.98 -27.91 9.90
N GLY A 195 -23.80 -27.35 8.99
CA GLY A 195 -25.26 -27.47 9.01
C GLY A 195 -25.78 -28.68 8.22
N PRO A 196 -26.99 -29.16 8.54
CA PRO A 196 -27.62 -30.29 7.84
C PRO A 196 -27.86 -29.99 6.35
N ARG A 197 -27.56 -30.98 5.49
CA ARG A 197 -27.41 -30.88 4.03
C ARG A 197 -28.71 -30.68 3.22
N GLU A 198 -29.89 -30.54 3.84
CA GLU A 198 -31.17 -30.76 3.13
C GLU A 198 -32.02 -29.54 2.80
N ILE A 199 -31.66 -28.32 3.23
CA ILE A 199 -32.45 -27.14 2.88
C ILE A 199 -32.10 -26.72 1.44
N ASN A 200 -33.08 -26.20 0.69
CA ASN A 200 -32.92 -25.48 -0.59
C ASN A 200 -32.11 -24.17 -0.42
N VAL A 201 -30.97 -24.24 0.27
CA VAL A 201 -30.01 -23.15 0.50
C VAL A 201 -29.42 -22.69 -0.83
N GLN A 202 -29.44 -23.52 -1.87
CA GLN A 202 -28.89 -23.22 -3.17
C GLN A 202 -29.51 -21.97 -3.81
N ASN A 203 -30.85 -21.85 -3.81
CA ASN A 203 -31.53 -20.69 -4.39
C ASN A 203 -31.28 -19.39 -3.61
N VAL A 204 -31.12 -19.51 -2.29
CA VAL A 204 -30.75 -18.37 -1.43
C VAL A 204 -29.29 -18.00 -1.71
N LEU A 205 -28.38 -18.96 -1.70
CA LEU A 205 -26.96 -18.75 -2.02
C LEU A 205 -26.77 -18.10 -3.39
N ASP A 206 -27.50 -18.54 -4.42
CA ASP A 206 -27.39 -17.98 -5.77
C ASP A 206 -27.86 -16.52 -5.82
N ALA A 207 -28.96 -16.17 -5.12
CA ALA A 207 -29.44 -14.79 -5.01
C ALA A 207 -28.46 -13.88 -4.25
N TRP A 208 -27.93 -14.36 -3.12
CA TRP A 208 -26.93 -13.63 -2.33
C TRP A 208 -25.61 -13.46 -3.10
N THR A 209 -25.23 -14.48 -3.87
CA THR A 209 -24.05 -14.45 -4.74
C THR A 209 -24.16 -13.37 -5.80
N GLY A 210 -25.30 -13.30 -6.51
CA GLY A 210 -25.57 -12.24 -7.48
C GLY A 210 -25.53 -10.83 -6.86
N MET A 211 -26.11 -10.68 -5.67
CA MET A 211 -26.08 -9.40 -4.93
C MET A 211 -24.65 -8.99 -4.54
N ILE A 212 -23.84 -9.93 -4.03
CA ILE A 212 -22.44 -9.67 -3.64
C ILE A 212 -21.61 -9.28 -4.86
N LEU A 213 -21.80 -9.95 -6.01
CA LEU A 213 -21.10 -9.62 -7.25
C LEU A 213 -21.46 -8.21 -7.76
N LEU A 214 -22.75 -7.85 -7.75
CA LEU A 214 -23.21 -6.52 -8.13
C LEU A 214 -22.67 -5.43 -7.20
N LEU A 215 -22.75 -5.66 -5.88
CA LEU A 215 -22.21 -4.73 -4.89
C LEU A 215 -20.69 -4.60 -5.01
N GLY A 216 -20.00 -5.71 -5.24
CA GLY A 216 -18.57 -5.76 -5.50
C GLY A 216 -18.19 -4.94 -6.73
N ALA A 217 -18.85 -5.16 -7.86
CA ALA A 217 -18.62 -4.41 -9.10
C ALA A 217 -18.87 -2.90 -8.91
N PHE A 218 -19.96 -2.54 -8.23
CA PHE A 218 -20.28 -1.14 -7.92
C PHE A 218 -19.18 -0.48 -7.08
N VAL A 219 -18.74 -1.16 -6.02
CA VAL A 219 -17.70 -0.64 -5.14
C VAL A 219 -16.34 -0.56 -5.84
N LEU A 220 -15.99 -1.55 -6.69
CA LEU A 220 -14.81 -1.49 -7.54
C LEU A 220 -14.86 -0.29 -8.50
N GLY A 221 -16.04 0.04 -9.04
CA GLY A 221 -16.24 1.23 -9.87
C GLY A 221 -15.96 2.53 -9.12
N ILE A 222 -16.57 2.71 -7.94
CA ILE A 222 -16.31 3.89 -7.08
C ILE A 222 -14.83 3.97 -6.70
N LEU A 223 -14.24 2.84 -6.32
CA LEU A 223 -12.84 2.75 -5.93
C LEU A 223 -11.89 3.03 -7.09
N GLY A 224 -12.23 2.64 -8.32
CA GLY A 224 -11.49 2.99 -9.54
C GLY A 224 -11.45 4.50 -9.77
N VAL A 225 -12.58 5.19 -9.56
CA VAL A 225 -12.66 6.65 -9.64
C VAL A 225 -11.83 7.31 -8.53
N VAL A 226 -11.94 6.83 -7.29
CA VAL A 226 -11.17 7.34 -6.15
C VAL A 226 -9.67 7.09 -6.34
N TYR A 227 -9.27 5.94 -6.87
CA TYR A 227 -7.88 5.62 -7.14
C TYR A 227 -7.30 6.53 -8.23
N ARG A 228 -8.05 6.76 -9.31
CA ARG A 228 -7.66 7.71 -10.36
C ARG A 228 -7.44 9.11 -9.78
N LYS A 229 -8.37 9.59 -8.95
CA LYS A 229 -8.26 10.92 -8.29
C LYS A 229 -7.16 10.97 -7.21
N SER A 230 -6.92 9.88 -6.49
CA SER A 230 -5.83 9.76 -5.51
C SER A 230 -4.46 9.83 -6.17
N ARG A 231 -4.30 9.28 -7.38
CA ARG A 231 -3.06 9.42 -8.13
C ARG A 231 -2.76 10.89 -8.44
N GLU A 232 -3.77 11.66 -8.79
CA GLU A 232 -3.64 13.10 -9.01
C GLU A 232 -3.22 13.82 -7.71
N LEU A 233 -3.82 13.50 -6.57
CA LEU A 233 -3.48 14.14 -5.28
C LEU A 233 -2.07 13.79 -4.75
N THR A 234 -1.55 12.60 -5.04
CA THR A 234 -0.21 12.20 -4.56
C THR A 234 0.89 12.99 -5.26
N VAL A 235 0.64 13.39 -6.51
CA VAL A 235 1.50 14.29 -7.29
C VAL A 235 1.53 15.68 -6.64
N PHE A 236 0.40 16.14 -6.12
CA PHE A 236 0.30 17.42 -5.39
C PHE A 236 1.00 17.41 -4.03
N ASP A 237 0.82 16.35 -3.22
CA ASP A 237 1.44 16.28 -1.90
C ASP A 237 2.98 16.25 -1.97
N LEU A 238 3.56 15.58 -2.98
CA LEU A 238 5.01 15.64 -3.23
C LEU A 238 5.46 17.08 -3.54
N GLY A 239 4.73 17.79 -4.41
CA GLY A 239 5.05 19.18 -4.72
C GLY A 239 4.95 20.11 -3.50
N ARG A 240 4.01 19.84 -2.60
CA ARG A 240 3.84 20.59 -1.35
C ARG A 240 4.98 20.32 -0.36
N GLU A 241 5.40 19.07 -0.21
CA GLU A 241 6.51 18.69 0.68
C GLU A 241 7.84 19.34 0.22
N PHE A 242 8.07 19.42 -1.10
CA PHE A 242 9.19 20.19 -1.67
C PHE A 242 9.07 21.70 -1.40
N ALA A 243 7.86 22.26 -1.40
CA ALA A 243 7.65 23.69 -1.17
C ALA A 243 7.79 24.11 0.31
N THR A 244 7.51 23.21 1.26
CA THR A 244 7.49 23.54 2.69
C THR A 244 8.85 23.47 3.40
N ASP A 245 9.85 22.82 2.80
CA ASP A 245 11.17 22.65 3.44
C ASP A 245 12.30 22.75 2.38
N PRO A 246 12.53 23.96 1.81
CA PRO A 246 13.55 24.17 0.78
C PRO A 246 14.99 24.05 1.31
N GLU A 247 15.19 24.14 2.62
CA GLU A 247 16.51 24.01 3.27
C GLU A 247 16.87 22.57 3.65
N ARG A 248 15.94 21.61 3.51
CA ARG A 248 16.28 20.19 3.66
C ARG A 248 17.37 19.87 2.65
N ASP A 249 18.51 19.42 3.16
CA ASP A 249 19.80 19.21 2.48
C ASP A 249 19.75 18.12 1.37
N LEU A 250 18.83 18.29 0.42
CA LEU A 250 18.62 17.50 -0.79
C LEU A 250 19.76 17.71 -1.80
N PHE A 251 20.67 18.66 -1.52
CA PHE A 251 21.82 19.01 -2.35
C PHE A 251 23.10 18.25 -1.97
N GLY A 252 23.06 17.37 -0.95
CA GLY A 252 24.09 16.33 -0.80
C GLY A 252 24.17 15.47 -2.07
N GLU A 253 25.35 14.95 -2.41
CA GLU A 253 25.60 14.23 -3.69
C GLU A 253 24.58 13.12 -4.00
N ASN A 254 24.08 12.45 -2.96
CA ASN A 254 23.06 11.39 -3.10
C ASN A 254 21.63 11.94 -3.31
N GLY A 255 21.33 13.14 -2.81
CA GLY A 255 20.02 13.77 -2.92
C GLY A 255 19.74 14.29 -4.33
N VAL A 256 20.75 14.81 -5.02
CA VAL A 256 20.63 15.30 -6.42
C VAL A 256 20.32 14.14 -7.36
N HIS A 257 21.04 13.01 -7.24
CA HIS A 257 20.81 11.83 -8.07
C HIS A 257 19.42 11.22 -7.83
N GLU A 258 18.98 11.14 -6.58
CA GLU A 258 17.65 10.64 -6.22
C GLU A 258 16.54 11.58 -6.70
N THR A 259 16.77 12.90 -6.66
CA THR A 259 15.82 13.91 -7.15
C THR A 259 15.72 13.90 -8.67
N CYS A 260 16.83 13.80 -9.41
CA CYS A 260 16.83 13.57 -10.87
C CYS A 260 16.10 12.28 -11.23
N ARG A 261 16.35 11.19 -10.48
CA ARG A 261 15.68 9.91 -10.72
C ARG A 261 14.17 10.04 -10.54
N ARG A 262 13.71 10.74 -9.50
CA ARG A 262 12.27 11.01 -9.24
C ARG A 262 11.64 11.92 -10.29
N LEU A 263 12.33 12.98 -10.72
CA LEU A 263 11.89 13.88 -11.79
C LEU A 263 11.80 13.16 -13.16
N SER A 264 12.77 12.29 -13.48
CA SER A 264 12.73 11.49 -14.72
C SER A 264 11.58 10.48 -14.75
N VAL A 265 11.17 9.99 -13.58
CA VAL A 265 9.99 9.13 -13.42
C VAL A 265 8.72 9.97 -13.60
N TRP A 266 8.70 11.20 -13.06
CA TRP A 266 7.63 12.19 -13.29
C TRP A 266 7.44 12.53 -14.77
N ALA A 267 8.53 12.82 -15.49
CA ALA A 267 8.51 13.13 -16.92
C ALA A 267 7.96 11.95 -17.76
N ARG A 268 8.25 10.71 -17.36
CA ARG A 268 7.72 9.50 -18.01
C ARG A 268 6.24 9.26 -17.73
N MET A 269 5.67 9.80 -16.63
CA MET A 269 4.26 9.60 -16.27
C MET A 269 3.26 10.55 -16.97
N GLY A 270 3.73 11.43 -17.87
CA GLY A 270 2.86 12.06 -18.87
C GLY A 270 2.33 13.47 -18.57
N LEU A 271 2.82 14.15 -17.53
CA LEU A 271 2.57 15.59 -17.39
C LEU A 271 3.60 16.36 -18.24
N SER A 272 3.11 16.99 -19.33
CA SER A 272 3.87 17.84 -20.27
C SER A 272 5.30 17.38 -20.53
N ARG A 273 5.46 16.34 -21.38
CA ARG A 273 6.77 15.77 -21.76
C ARG A 273 7.83 16.83 -22.08
N GLY A 274 7.45 17.96 -22.68
CA GLY A 274 8.39 19.04 -23.02
C GLY A 274 8.95 19.81 -21.82
N ILE A 275 8.12 20.17 -20.84
CA ILE A 275 8.56 21.00 -19.70
C ILE A 275 9.34 20.15 -18.70
N ALA A 276 8.88 18.94 -18.40
CA ALA A 276 9.56 18.05 -17.46
C ALA A 276 10.89 17.53 -18.04
N ALA A 277 10.96 17.22 -19.34
CA ALA A 277 12.21 16.84 -19.98
C ALA A 277 13.20 18.02 -20.03
N GLY A 278 12.74 19.22 -20.40
CA GLY A 278 13.58 20.41 -20.40
C GLY A 278 14.15 20.76 -19.03
N ILE A 279 13.34 20.65 -17.97
CA ILE A 279 13.82 20.85 -16.59
C ILE A 279 14.81 19.76 -16.18
N THR A 280 14.56 18.49 -16.55
CA THR A 280 15.45 17.38 -16.17
C THR A 280 16.79 17.45 -16.91
N ASP A 281 16.78 17.75 -18.21
CA ASP A 281 18.01 17.92 -19.01
C ASP A 281 18.80 19.14 -18.53
N ALA A 282 18.16 20.28 -18.26
CA ALA A 282 18.83 21.45 -17.68
C ALA A 282 19.42 21.16 -16.29
N PHE A 283 18.76 20.32 -15.48
CA PHE A 283 19.19 19.95 -14.13
C PHE A 283 20.36 18.95 -14.13
N CYS A 284 20.42 18.05 -15.11
CA CYS A 284 21.47 17.04 -15.29
C CYS A 284 22.72 17.58 -16.01
N SER A 285 22.57 18.56 -16.90
CA SER A 285 23.67 19.11 -17.72
C SER A 285 24.48 20.21 -17.01
N THR A 286 23.93 20.88 -15.99
CA THR A 286 24.65 21.96 -15.29
C THR A 286 25.55 21.42 -14.17
N GLY A 287 26.87 21.47 -14.40
CA GLY A 287 27.92 21.08 -13.46
C GLY A 287 27.86 21.82 -12.10
N LYS A 288 28.47 21.22 -11.07
CA LYS A 288 28.48 21.72 -9.68
C LYS A 288 28.98 23.17 -9.59
N GLY A 289 28.30 24.00 -8.79
CA GLY A 289 28.83 25.29 -8.30
C GLY A 289 28.24 26.57 -8.92
N ASN A 290 27.26 26.49 -9.83
CA ASN A 290 26.71 27.69 -10.45
C ASN A 290 25.54 28.29 -9.64
N PRO A 291 25.62 29.52 -9.08
CA PRO A 291 24.52 30.16 -8.36
C PRO A 291 23.27 30.41 -9.24
N ARG A 292 23.42 30.43 -10.56
CA ARG A 292 22.27 30.45 -11.49
C ARG A 292 21.43 29.15 -11.40
N ARG A 293 22.03 28.04 -10.95
CA ARG A 293 21.35 26.75 -10.73
C ARG A 293 20.32 26.85 -9.60
N GLU A 294 20.68 27.47 -8.47
CA GLU A 294 19.77 27.68 -7.34
C GLU A 294 18.62 28.61 -7.71
N GLN A 295 18.88 29.67 -8.48
CA GLN A 295 17.86 30.59 -8.96
C GLN A 295 16.90 29.95 -9.97
N ALA A 296 17.42 29.15 -10.92
CA ALA A 296 16.61 28.39 -11.86
C ALA A 296 15.76 27.32 -11.14
N LEU A 297 16.32 26.69 -10.11
CA LEU A 297 15.64 25.76 -9.23
C LEU A 297 14.50 26.40 -8.44
N HIS A 298 14.76 27.56 -7.84
CA HIS A 298 13.77 28.30 -7.08
C HIS A 298 12.64 28.80 -7.99
N ALA A 299 12.97 29.23 -9.21
CA ALA A 299 11.99 29.66 -10.22
C ALA A 299 11.15 28.49 -10.76
N ALA A 300 11.76 27.33 -11.05
CA ALA A 300 11.05 26.13 -11.49
C ALA A 300 10.14 25.57 -10.38
N ALA A 301 10.62 25.55 -9.13
CA ALA A 301 9.82 25.13 -7.98
C ALA A 301 8.63 26.07 -7.73
N LEU A 302 8.83 27.40 -7.81
CA LEU A 302 7.75 28.38 -7.73
C LEU A 302 6.72 28.19 -8.86
N TYR A 303 7.18 28.03 -10.10
CA TYR A 303 6.32 27.84 -11.26
C TYR A 303 5.48 26.55 -11.16
N ILE A 304 6.08 25.44 -10.73
CA ILE A 304 5.39 24.15 -10.52
C ILE A 304 4.37 24.24 -9.36
N SER A 305 4.69 24.97 -8.28
CA SER A 305 3.77 25.14 -7.15
C SER A 305 2.53 25.99 -7.50
N GLN A 306 2.67 26.97 -8.39
CA GLN A 306 1.63 27.95 -8.71
C GLN A 306 0.80 27.63 -9.95
N ALA A 307 1.20 26.67 -10.79
CA ALA A 307 0.44 26.22 -11.97
C ALA A 307 -0.92 25.53 -11.65
N SER A 308 -1.38 25.57 -10.40
CA SER A 308 -2.64 24.95 -9.93
C SER A 308 -3.85 25.88 -9.93
N ASP A 309 -3.66 27.20 -10.10
CA ASP A 309 -4.74 28.17 -10.34
C ASP A 309 -4.27 29.25 -11.33
N PRO A 310 -4.61 29.15 -12.63
CA PRO A 310 -4.05 30.00 -13.68
C PRO A 310 -4.46 31.47 -13.59
N GLN A 311 -5.50 31.82 -12.81
CA GLN A 311 -5.98 33.20 -12.68
C GLN A 311 -5.39 33.95 -11.47
N LYS A 312 -5.05 33.27 -10.38
CA LYS A 312 -4.42 33.89 -9.19
C LYS A 312 -2.90 33.88 -9.21
N SER A 313 -2.28 32.93 -9.90
CA SER A 313 -0.83 32.76 -9.91
C SER A 313 -0.06 33.82 -10.71
N GLY A 314 -0.65 34.38 -11.77
CA GLY A 314 0.06 35.29 -12.67
C GLY A 314 0.55 36.58 -12.01
N THR A 315 -0.20 37.13 -11.06
CA THR A 315 0.12 38.43 -10.43
C THR A 315 1.13 38.33 -9.30
N GLU A 316 1.04 37.31 -8.45
CA GLU A 316 2.03 37.08 -7.38
C GLU A 316 3.36 36.58 -7.94
N LEU A 317 3.35 35.68 -8.94
CA LEU A 317 4.57 35.24 -9.61
C LEU A 317 5.27 36.40 -10.32
N ALA A 318 4.51 37.24 -11.03
CA ALA A 318 5.04 38.43 -11.67
C ALA A 318 5.65 39.40 -10.63
N ALA A 319 5.05 39.56 -9.45
CA ALA A 319 5.59 40.43 -8.41
C ALA A 319 6.89 39.88 -7.80
N VAL A 320 6.97 38.57 -7.53
CA VAL A 320 8.17 37.92 -6.98
C VAL A 320 9.30 37.88 -8.00
N LEU A 321 9.02 37.52 -9.26
CA LEU A 321 10.01 37.53 -10.34
C LEU A 321 10.48 38.96 -10.62
N LYS A 322 9.58 39.95 -10.67
CA LYS A 322 9.95 41.36 -10.91
C LYS A 322 10.78 41.95 -9.77
N LYS A 323 10.56 41.50 -8.53
CA LYS A 323 11.35 41.91 -7.36
C LYS A 323 12.75 41.29 -7.34
N ASN A 324 12.91 40.07 -7.83
CA ASN A 324 14.16 39.31 -7.68
C ASN A 324 15.01 39.22 -8.96
N LEU A 325 14.44 39.44 -10.16
CA LEU A 325 15.11 39.20 -11.45
C LEU A 325 15.26 40.44 -12.34
N GLU A 326 15.07 41.66 -11.80
CA GLU A 326 15.21 42.93 -12.56
C GLU A 326 14.61 42.86 -13.98
N LEU A 327 13.34 42.44 -14.05
CA LEU A 327 12.65 42.32 -15.33
C LEU A 327 12.59 43.68 -16.04
N PRO A 328 12.96 43.77 -17.33
CA PRO A 328 12.86 45.00 -18.08
C PRO A 328 11.42 45.52 -18.07
N PRO A 329 11.21 46.83 -17.82
CA PRO A 329 9.87 47.38 -17.66
C PRO A 329 9.06 47.19 -18.93
N GLY A 330 7.94 46.47 -18.81
CA GLY A 330 7.00 46.21 -19.92
C GLY A 330 7.13 44.83 -20.59
N ALA A 331 8.10 44.00 -20.20
CA ALA A 331 8.18 42.63 -20.71
C ALA A 331 7.04 41.74 -20.15
N ASP A 332 6.36 41.01 -21.02
CA ASP A 332 5.44 39.95 -20.59
C ASP A 332 6.26 38.84 -19.93
N VAL A 333 5.94 38.54 -18.66
CA VAL A 333 6.65 37.57 -17.83
C VAL A 333 6.69 36.20 -18.50
N ARG A 334 5.65 35.85 -19.27
CA ARG A 334 5.55 34.55 -19.93
C ARG A 334 6.52 34.45 -21.11
N ASP A 335 6.57 35.48 -21.95
CA ASP A 335 7.47 35.55 -23.10
C ASP A 335 8.93 35.74 -22.66
N TRP A 336 9.14 36.49 -21.57
CA TRP A 336 10.45 36.65 -20.95
C TRP A 336 10.95 35.33 -20.35
N ALA A 337 10.12 34.60 -19.60
CA ALA A 337 10.51 33.31 -19.04
C ALA A 337 10.78 32.27 -20.13
N ALA A 338 9.97 32.26 -21.21
CA ALA A 338 10.17 31.38 -22.35
C ALA A 338 11.48 31.70 -23.10
N SER A 339 11.78 32.98 -23.34
CA SER A 339 13.02 33.40 -24.00
C SER A 339 14.26 33.21 -23.12
N TYR A 340 14.13 33.37 -21.80
CA TYR A 340 15.20 33.09 -20.84
C TYR A 340 15.52 31.58 -20.79
N LEU A 341 14.50 30.73 -20.74
CA LEU A 341 14.66 29.27 -20.81
C LEU A 341 15.29 28.84 -22.15
N ALA A 342 14.86 29.42 -23.27
CA ALA A 342 15.44 29.14 -24.58
C ALA A 342 16.93 29.50 -24.64
N ARG A 343 17.32 30.68 -24.13
CA ARG A 343 18.73 31.09 -24.05
C ARG A 343 19.55 30.23 -23.10
N ALA A 344 18.99 29.86 -21.95
CA ALA A 344 19.67 29.00 -20.98
C ALA A 344 19.96 27.61 -21.57
N VAL A 345 19.04 27.05 -22.37
CA VAL A 345 19.24 25.79 -23.08
C VAL A 345 20.31 25.92 -24.17
N GLU A 346 20.33 27.03 -24.90
CA GLU A 346 21.33 27.30 -25.94
C GLU A 346 22.73 27.49 -25.34
N GLU A 347 22.87 28.24 -24.24
CA GLU A 347 24.16 28.39 -23.53
C GLU A 347 24.70 27.05 -23.00
N VAL A 348 23.82 26.17 -22.51
CA VAL A 348 24.23 24.84 -22.03
C VAL A 348 24.70 23.95 -23.17
N ASN A 349 24.03 23.99 -24.33
CA ASN A 349 24.47 23.23 -25.51
C ASN A 349 25.83 23.71 -26.04
N VAL A 350 26.07 25.02 -26.03
CA VAL A 350 27.36 25.60 -26.45
C VAL A 350 28.50 25.20 -25.51
N LEU A 351 28.24 25.10 -24.20
CA LEU A 351 29.23 24.65 -23.22
C LEU A 351 29.51 23.13 -23.34
N SER A 352 28.51 22.33 -23.70
CA SER A 352 28.68 20.89 -23.94
C SER A 352 29.51 20.57 -25.17
N GLU A 353 29.51 21.41 -26.21
CA GLU A 353 30.33 21.21 -27.42
C GLU A 353 31.80 21.67 -27.24
N GLY A 354 32.08 22.43 -26.17
CA GLY A 354 33.42 22.94 -25.86
C GLY A 354 34.34 21.92 -25.18
N ASP A 355 33.79 21.04 -24.34
CA ASP A 355 34.58 20.06 -23.57
C ASP A 355 35.05 18.84 -24.41
N ASP A 356 34.35 18.48 -25.49
CA ASP A 356 34.72 17.34 -26.35
C ASP A 356 35.98 17.61 -27.23
N LYS A 357 36.55 18.81 -27.21
CA LYS A 357 37.74 19.17 -28.00
C LYS A 357 39.06 19.25 -27.20
N ALA A 358 39.05 19.00 -25.90
CA ALA A 358 40.23 19.19 -25.05
C ALA A 358 41.16 17.97 -24.92
N ASP A 359 40.74 16.75 -25.30
CA ASP A 359 41.59 15.55 -25.22
C ASP A 359 42.32 15.28 -26.55
N GLY A 360 43.35 16.09 -26.83
CA GLY A 360 44.39 15.75 -27.80
C GLY A 360 45.40 14.77 -27.18
N PRO A 361 45.97 13.82 -27.95
CA PRO A 361 46.90 12.84 -27.41
C PRO A 361 48.23 13.52 -27.04
N GLU A 362 48.55 13.58 -25.75
CA GLU A 362 49.89 13.93 -25.29
C GLU A 362 50.90 12.85 -25.69
N ALA A 363 52.03 13.30 -26.23
CA ALA A 363 53.12 12.53 -26.82
C ALA A 363 54.20 12.16 -25.81
#